data_AF-A0A966KB39-F1
#
_entry.id   AF-A0A966KB39-F1
#
_cell.length_a   1.000
_cell.length_b   1.000
_cell.length_c   1.000
_cell.angle_alpha   90.00
_cell.angle_beta   90.00
_cell.angle_gamma   90.00
#
_symmetry.space_group_name_H-M   'P 1'
#
loop_
_entity.id
_entity.type
_entity.pdbx_description
1 polymer ?
#
loop_
_entity_poly.entity_id
_entity_poly.type
_entity_poly.pdbx_seq_one_letter_code
_entity_poly.pdbx_strand_id
1 'polypeptide(L)'
;MSTSSLNRRELANAIRFLAIDAVEKSKSGHPGAPMGMADIAEVLWRDHLQHNPADPAWINRDRFVLSNGHGSMLIYALLHLTGYAVSIDDIQKFRQLHSITAGHPEVGITPGVETTTGPLGQGLANAVGMALAESLLA
;
A
#
# COMPACT_ATOMS: atom_id res chain seq x y z
N MET A 1 -27.35 -8.89 -17.83
CA MET A 1 -26.92 -9.12 -16.43
C MET A 1 -26.70 -7.75 -15.81
N SER A 2 -27.45 -7.41 -14.76
CA SER A 2 -27.26 -6.14 -14.05
C SER A 2 -25.90 -6.17 -13.36
N THR A 3 -24.94 -5.36 -13.81
CA THR A 3 -23.69 -5.12 -13.09
C THR A 3 -24.02 -4.33 -11.84
N SER A 4 -24.28 -5.03 -10.74
CA SER A 4 -24.29 -4.44 -9.41
C SER A 4 -22.94 -3.75 -9.21
N SER A 5 -22.93 -2.42 -9.13
CA SER A 5 -21.72 -1.68 -8.78
C SER A 5 -21.23 -2.17 -7.41
N LEU A 6 -19.95 -2.55 -7.32
CA LEU A 6 -19.34 -2.95 -6.05
C LEU A 6 -19.50 -1.82 -5.02
N ASN A 7 -19.95 -2.16 -3.82
CA ASN A 7 -20.07 -1.21 -2.73
C ASN A 7 -18.72 -1.07 -1.98
N ARG A 8 -18.57 0.01 -1.19
CA ARG A 8 -17.33 0.30 -0.44
C ARG A 8 -16.88 -0.85 0.47
N ARG A 9 -17.83 -1.56 1.07
CA ARG A 9 -17.52 -2.69 1.95
C ARG A 9 -16.90 -3.85 1.16
N GLU A 10 -17.39 -4.13 -0.04
CA GLU A 10 -16.80 -5.16 -0.93
C GLU A 10 -15.37 -4.78 -1.34
N LEU A 11 -15.13 -3.50 -1.65
CA LEU A 11 -13.81 -2.98 -2.00
C LEU A 11 -12.84 -3.06 -0.82
N ALA A 12 -13.24 -2.61 0.36
CA ALA A 12 -12.44 -2.74 1.58
C ALA A 12 -12.20 -4.23 1.94
N ASN A 13 -13.18 -5.11 1.70
CA ASN A 13 -13.00 -6.54 1.91
C ASN A 13 -11.96 -7.15 0.96
N ALA A 14 -11.79 -6.64 -0.26
CA ALA A 14 -10.71 -7.10 -1.13
C ALA A 14 -9.33 -6.89 -0.48
N ILE A 15 -9.11 -5.73 0.16
CA ILE A 15 -7.90 -5.46 0.94
C ILE A 15 -7.76 -6.47 2.10
N ARG A 16 -8.85 -6.72 2.84
CA ARG A 16 -8.86 -7.65 3.97
C ARG A 16 -8.45 -9.06 3.55
N PHE A 17 -9.07 -9.59 2.49
CA PHE A 17 -8.81 -10.96 2.03
C PHE A 17 -7.42 -11.10 1.42
N LEU A 18 -6.94 -10.13 0.63
CA LEU A 18 -5.55 -10.15 0.16
C LEU A 18 -4.55 -10.20 1.33
N ALA A 19 -4.79 -9.43 2.39
CA ALA A 19 -3.92 -9.44 3.56
C ALA A 19 -3.97 -10.76 4.35
N ILE A 20 -5.17 -11.31 4.57
CA ILE A 20 -5.33 -12.61 5.26
C ILE A 20 -4.64 -13.71 4.47
N ASP A 21 -4.94 -13.83 3.18
CA ASP A 21 -4.49 -14.94 2.34
C ASP A 21 -2.97 -14.91 2.12
N ALA A 22 -2.39 -13.72 1.92
CA ALA A 22 -0.94 -13.58 1.76
C ALA A 22 -0.17 -13.91 3.04
N VAL A 23 -0.69 -13.48 4.21
CA VAL A 23 -0.10 -13.80 5.51
C VAL A 23 -0.20 -15.31 5.81
N GLU A 24 -1.35 -15.93 5.53
CA GLU A 24 -1.55 -17.37 5.70
C GLU A 24 -0.60 -18.16 4.79
N LYS A 25 -0.53 -17.80 3.50
CA LYS A 25 0.33 -18.46 2.52
C LYS A 25 1.82 -18.36 2.89
N SER A 26 2.27 -17.22 3.38
CA SER A 26 3.66 -17.03 3.80
C SER A 26 3.97 -17.61 5.19
N LYS A 27 2.93 -17.98 5.94
CA LYS A 27 3.00 -18.38 7.36
C LYS A 27 3.65 -17.31 8.25
N SER A 28 3.58 -16.04 7.84
CA SER A 28 4.29 -14.94 8.50
C SER A 28 3.68 -13.58 8.16
N GLY A 29 3.52 -12.70 9.15
CA GLY A 29 3.13 -11.31 8.92
C GLY A 29 2.05 -10.82 9.88
N HIS A 30 1.47 -9.67 9.56
CA HIS A 30 0.55 -8.94 10.43
C HIS A 30 -0.76 -8.64 9.69
N PRO A 31 -1.81 -9.46 9.84
CA PRO A 31 -3.07 -9.24 9.14
C PRO A 31 -3.95 -8.19 9.85
N GLY A 32 -3.75 -7.99 11.16
CA GLY A 32 -4.58 -7.09 11.98
C GLY A 32 -4.64 -5.64 11.48
N ALA A 33 -3.48 -5.01 11.30
CA ALA A 33 -3.42 -3.62 10.84
C ALA A 33 -4.02 -3.41 9.44
N PRO A 34 -3.68 -4.21 8.40
CA PRO A 34 -4.35 -4.12 7.10
C PRO A 34 -5.87 -4.28 7.18
N MET A 35 -6.37 -5.23 7.98
CA MET A 35 -7.81 -5.45 8.10
C MET A 35 -8.55 -4.29 8.77
N GLY A 36 -7.95 -3.72 9.83
CA GLY A 36 -8.53 -2.60 10.57
C GLY A 36 -8.46 -1.28 9.81
N MET A 37 -7.47 -1.10 8.94
CA MET A 37 -7.29 0.11 8.15
C MET A 37 -7.95 0.07 6.76
N ALA A 38 -8.53 -1.07 6.36
CA ALA A 38 -9.06 -1.27 5.01
C ALA A 38 -10.12 -0.21 4.62
N ASP A 39 -11.00 0.19 5.52
CA ASP A 39 -12.03 1.19 5.21
C ASP A 39 -11.43 2.60 5.06
N ILE A 40 -10.45 2.96 5.91
CA ILE A 40 -9.72 4.24 5.80
C ILE A 40 -8.97 4.30 4.47
N ALA A 41 -8.31 3.20 4.11
CA ALA A 41 -7.55 3.07 2.88
C ALA A 41 -8.45 3.16 1.64
N GLU A 42 -9.63 2.53 1.66
CA GLU A 42 -10.62 2.61 0.57
C GLU A 42 -11.02 4.05 0.28
N VAL A 43 -11.36 4.83 1.31
CA VAL A 43 -11.73 6.24 1.14
C VAL A 43 -10.54 7.06 0.62
N LEU A 44 -9.38 6.97 1.28
CA LEU A 44 -8.21 7.78 0.94
C LEU A 44 -7.74 7.52 -0.51
N TRP A 45 -7.54 6.26 -0.88
CA TRP A 45 -6.95 5.90 -2.18
C TRP A 45 -7.92 6.02 -3.35
N ARG A 46 -9.22 5.90 -3.11
CA ARG A 46 -10.23 5.96 -4.18
C ARG A 46 -10.73 7.38 -4.43
N ASP A 47 -10.91 8.17 -3.37
CA ASP A 47 -11.60 9.46 -3.46
C ASP A 47 -10.67 10.67 -3.40
N HIS A 48 -9.50 10.54 -2.75
CA HIS A 48 -8.67 11.70 -2.40
C HIS A 48 -7.25 11.67 -2.97
N LEU A 49 -6.58 10.52 -2.96
CA LEU A 49 -5.17 10.41 -3.33
C LEU A 49 -4.97 10.73 -4.81
N GLN A 50 -4.19 11.75 -5.12
CA GLN A 50 -3.78 12.06 -6.48
C GLN A 50 -2.53 11.27 -6.85
N HIS A 51 -2.70 10.21 -7.63
CA HIS A 51 -1.59 9.36 -8.04
C HIS A 51 -1.82 8.77 -9.44
N ASN A 52 -0.73 8.35 -10.09
CA ASN A 52 -0.78 7.67 -11.37
C ASN A 52 -0.06 6.31 -11.27
N PRO A 53 -0.79 5.19 -11.22
CA PRO A 53 -0.19 3.85 -11.16
C PRO A 53 0.72 3.51 -12.35
N ALA A 54 0.48 4.13 -13.52
CA ALA A 54 1.30 3.97 -14.71
C ALA A 54 2.57 4.85 -14.71
N ASP A 55 2.61 5.88 -13.85
CA ASP A 55 3.78 6.73 -13.64
C ASP A 55 3.98 7.04 -12.15
N PRO A 56 4.53 6.09 -11.37
CA PRO A 56 4.87 6.31 -9.97
C PRO A 56 5.92 7.41 -9.75
N ALA A 57 6.62 7.84 -10.80
CA ALA A 57 7.63 8.89 -10.74
C ALA A 57 7.05 10.29 -10.97
N TRP A 58 5.77 10.42 -11.34
CA TRP A 58 5.10 11.70 -11.55
C TRP A 58 5.39 12.67 -10.39
N ILE A 59 6.01 13.81 -10.72
CA ILE A 59 6.60 14.70 -9.72
C ILE A 59 5.56 15.43 -8.85
N ASN A 60 4.35 15.62 -9.35
CA ASN A 60 3.28 16.34 -8.65
C ASN A 60 2.21 15.41 -8.06
N ARG A 61 2.54 14.13 -7.86
CA ARG A 61 1.66 13.18 -7.16
C ARG A 61 1.59 13.48 -5.67
N ASP A 62 0.52 13.06 -5.01
CA ASP A 62 0.47 12.95 -3.55
C ASP A 62 1.41 11.86 -3.06
N ARG A 63 2.00 12.06 -1.88
CA ARG A 63 2.96 11.10 -1.28
C ARG A 63 2.25 10.34 -0.16
N PHE A 64 2.16 9.02 -0.30
CA PHE A 64 1.63 8.14 0.73
C PHE A 64 2.76 7.43 1.49
N VAL A 65 2.72 7.50 2.83
CA VAL A 65 3.70 6.80 3.68
C VAL A 65 3.00 5.91 4.70
N LEU A 66 3.27 4.60 4.63
CA LEU A 66 2.81 3.63 5.63
C LEU A 66 3.77 3.59 6.83
N SER A 67 3.64 4.53 7.76
CA SER A 67 4.56 4.64 8.92
C SER A 67 4.56 3.40 9.83
N ASN A 68 3.41 2.77 10.01
CA ASN A 68 3.26 1.48 10.69
C ASN A 68 3.57 0.31 9.73
N GLY A 69 4.80 0.30 9.19
CA GLY A 69 5.22 -0.60 8.10
C GLY A 69 5.03 -2.10 8.34
N HIS A 70 4.79 -2.56 9.57
CA HIS A 70 4.48 -3.96 9.85
C HIS A 70 3.19 -4.44 9.16
N GLY A 71 2.25 -3.51 8.90
CA GLY A 71 1.03 -3.75 8.12
C GLY A 71 1.23 -3.70 6.61
N SER A 72 2.39 -4.13 6.11
CA SER A 72 2.82 -4.00 4.72
C SER A 72 1.84 -4.56 3.67
N MET A 73 1.08 -5.60 4.01
CA MET A 73 0.04 -6.11 3.11
C MET A 73 -1.05 -5.08 2.77
N LEU A 74 -1.26 -4.04 3.59
CA LEU A 74 -2.15 -2.93 3.24
C LEU A 74 -1.67 -2.21 1.99
N ILE A 75 -0.42 -1.74 1.99
CA ILE A 75 0.13 -0.99 0.86
C ILE A 75 0.30 -1.88 -0.38
N TYR A 76 0.71 -3.13 -0.23
CA TYR A 76 0.82 -4.02 -1.38
C TYR A 76 -0.54 -4.33 -2.02
N ALA A 77 -1.58 -4.55 -1.21
CA ALA A 77 -2.94 -4.72 -1.72
C ALA A 77 -3.43 -3.47 -2.46
N LEU A 78 -3.20 -2.27 -1.91
CA LEU A 78 -3.57 -1.01 -2.54
C LEU A 78 -2.84 -0.78 -3.88
N LEU A 79 -1.54 -1.00 -3.91
CA LEU A 79 -0.73 -0.89 -5.13
C LEU A 79 -1.23 -1.87 -6.20
N HIS A 80 -1.49 -3.13 -5.82
CA HIS A 80 -2.05 -4.12 -6.73
C HIS A 80 -3.44 -3.72 -7.26
N LEU A 81 -4.37 -3.39 -6.37
CA LEU A 81 -5.76 -3.10 -6.72
C LEU A 81 -5.92 -1.82 -7.54
N THR A 82 -5.02 -0.84 -7.36
CA THR A 82 -5.04 0.41 -8.12
C THR A 82 -4.26 0.35 -9.42
N GLY A 83 -3.57 -0.76 -9.72
CA GLY A 83 -2.95 -1.00 -11.02
C GLY A 83 -1.49 -0.57 -11.13
N TYR A 84 -0.76 -0.47 -10.01
CA TYR A 84 0.71 -0.39 -10.08
C TYR A 84 1.26 -1.70 -10.65
N ALA A 85 2.54 -1.70 -11.02
CA ALA A 85 3.28 -2.89 -11.40
C ALA A 85 3.57 -3.82 -10.19
N VAL A 86 2.51 -4.25 -9.50
CA VAL A 86 2.46 -5.22 -8.41
C VAL A 86 1.39 -6.23 -8.77
N SER A 87 1.80 -7.42 -9.22
CA SER A 87 0.88 -8.45 -9.68
C SER A 87 0.30 -9.27 -8.52
N ILE A 88 -0.74 -10.07 -8.80
CA ILE A 88 -1.24 -11.04 -7.83
C ILE A 88 -0.18 -12.10 -7.49
N ASP A 89 0.71 -12.44 -8.42
CA ASP A 89 1.81 -13.38 -8.19
C ASP A 89 2.85 -12.81 -7.21
N ASP A 90 3.07 -11.49 -7.24
CA ASP A 90 3.94 -10.82 -6.28
C ASP A 90 3.32 -10.83 -4.87
N ILE A 91 2.01 -10.60 -4.76
CA ILE A 91 1.28 -10.75 -3.49
C ILE A 91 1.39 -12.18 -2.95
N GLN A 92 1.25 -13.18 -3.83
CA GLN A 92 1.39 -14.59 -3.46
C GLN A 92 2.81 -14.95 -2.99
N LYS A 93 3.82 -14.16 -3.34
CA LYS A 93 5.21 -14.29 -2.90
C LYS A 93 5.53 -13.41 -1.69
N PHE A 94 4.53 -12.95 -0.94
CA PHE A 94 4.74 -12.16 0.27
C PHE A 94 5.77 -12.82 1.22
N ARG A 95 6.77 -12.04 1.64
CA ARG A 95 7.89 -12.45 2.51
C ARG A 95 8.77 -13.58 1.97
N GLN A 96 8.71 -13.86 0.67
CA GLN A 96 9.62 -14.82 0.05
C GLN A 96 10.88 -14.13 -0.46
N LEU A 97 11.99 -14.87 -0.51
CA LEU A 97 13.27 -14.35 -1.00
C LEU A 97 13.13 -13.78 -2.43
N HIS A 98 13.70 -12.60 -2.66
CA HIS A 98 13.64 -11.85 -3.94
C HIS A 98 12.24 -11.40 -4.38
N SER A 99 11.21 -11.55 -3.54
CA SER A 99 9.92 -10.95 -3.81
C SER A 99 9.97 -9.43 -3.67
N ILE A 100 9.20 -8.71 -4.49
CA ILE A 100 8.97 -7.28 -4.32
C ILE A 100 7.97 -6.95 -3.20
N THR A 101 7.42 -7.96 -2.52
CA THR A 101 6.50 -7.83 -1.38
C THR A 101 7.17 -8.29 -0.09
N ALA A 102 8.19 -7.54 0.34
CA ALA A 102 8.96 -7.82 1.55
C ALA A 102 8.15 -7.68 2.85
N GLY A 103 8.68 -8.15 3.97
CA GLY A 103 7.95 -8.16 5.25
C GLY A 103 7.56 -6.78 5.78
N HIS A 104 8.35 -5.76 5.44
CA HIS A 104 8.07 -4.33 5.56
C HIS A 104 8.29 -3.67 4.19
N PRO A 105 7.66 -2.53 3.85
CA PRO A 105 7.84 -1.87 2.56
C PRO A 105 9.29 -1.38 2.39
N GLU A 106 9.85 -1.58 1.21
CA GLU A 106 11.23 -1.19 0.86
C GLU A 106 11.24 -0.27 -0.37
N VAL A 107 11.79 0.94 -0.22
CA VAL A 107 11.93 1.90 -1.33
C VAL A 107 12.88 1.36 -2.39
N GLY A 108 12.53 1.58 -3.66
CA GLY A 108 13.31 1.09 -4.80
C GLY A 108 13.10 -0.40 -5.13
N ILE A 109 12.41 -1.15 -4.27
CA ILE A 109 12.06 -2.56 -4.51
C ILE A 109 10.63 -2.69 -5.03
N THR A 110 9.65 -2.06 -4.38
CA THR A 110 8.24 -2.10 -4.79
C THR A 110 7.84 -0.78 -5.45
N PRO A 111 7.29 -0.78 -6.67
CA PRO A 111 6.76 0.43 -7.31
C PRO A 111 5.68 1.09 -6.44
N GLY A 112 5.79 2.41 -6.21
CA GLY A 112 4.85 3.19 -5.39
C GLY A 112 5.12 3.18 -3.88
N VAL A 113 6.16 2.49 -3.40
CA VAL A 113 6.65 2.64 -2.02
C VAL A 113 7.60 3.83 -1.94
N GLU A 114 7.16 4.91 -1.27
CA GLU A 114 7.90 6.19 -1.19
C GLU A 114 9.13 6.14 -0.27
N THR A 115 9.09 5.31 0.78
CA THR A 115 10.18 5.17 1.75
C THR A 115 10.15 3.81 2.41
N THR A 116 11.32 3.27 2.76
CA THR A 116 11.41 2.08 3.62
C THR A 116 10.90 2.42 5.02
N THR A 117 10.06 1.54 5.57
CA THR A 117 9.53 1.66 6.93
C THR A 117 9.65 0.33 7.68
N GLY A 118 9.27 0.30 8.96
CA GLY A 118 9.44 -0.84 9.85
C GLY A 118 9.89 -0.39 11.24
N PRO A 119 11.00 0.39 11.35
CA PRO A 119 11.32 1.13 12.55
C PRO A 119 10.25 2.19 12.83
N LEU A 120 9.42 1.94 13.85
CA LEU A 120 8.27 2.80 14.16
C LEU A 120 8.68 4.26 14.37
N GLY A 121 7.85 5.17 13.86
CA GLY A 121 8.03 6.61 13.96
C GLY A 121 8.82 7.24 12.80
N GLN A 122 9.73 6.50 12.15
CA GLN A 122 10.54 7.07 11.06
C GLN A 122 9.71 7.42 9.82
N GLY A 123 8.72 6.61 9.44
CA GLY A 123 7.84 6.93 8.32
C GLY A 123 7.07 8.24 8.52
N LEU A 124 6.70 8.57 9.77
CA LEU A 124 6.06 9.84 10.09
C LEU A 124 7.05 11.01 9.89
N ALA A 125 8.28 10.87 10.37
CA ALA A 125 9.33 11.87 10.15
C ALA A 125 9.64 12.07 8.65
N ASN A 126 9.65 10.99 7.86
CA ASN A 126 9.84 11.06 6.42
C ASN A 126 8.69 11.82 5.74
N ALA A 127 7.43 11.56 6.12
CA ALA A 127 6.28 12.30 5.62
C ALA A 127 6.33 13.80 5.97
N VAL A 128 6.83 14.16 7.16
CA VAL A 128 7.09 15.57 7.53
C VAL A 128 8.09 16.21 6.56
N GLY A 129 9.19 15.51 6.23
CA GLY A 129 10.16 15.99 5.25
C GLY A 129 9.56 16.14 3.84
N MET A 130 8.73 15.19 3.41
CA MET A 130 8.03 15.25 2.11
C MET A 130 7.08 16.44 2.02
N ALA A 131 6.29 16.69 3.07
CA ALA A 131 5.38 17.84 3.13
C ALA A 131 6.13 19.17 3.17
N LEU A 132 7.23 19.26 3.93
CA LEU A 132 8.09 20.44 3.93
C LEU A 132 8.70 20.71 2.55
N ALA A 133 9.15 19.66 1.85
CA ALA A 133 9.71 19.79 0.52
C ALA A 133 8.68 20.33 -0.49
N GLU A 134 7.45 19.83 -0.46
CA GLU A 134 6.36 20.33 -1.32
C GLU A 134 6.05 21.80 -1.01
N SER A 135 5.90 22.15 0.28
CA SER A 135 5.65 23.53 0.71
C SER A 135 6.75 24.52 0.34
N LEU A 136 7.99 24.06 0.13
CA LEU A 136 9.11 24.92 -0.30
C LEU A 136 9.22 25.06 -1.82
N LEU A 137 8.64 24.14 -2.58
CA LEU A 137 8.70 24.09 -4.04
C LEU A 137 7.46 24.70 -4.72
N ALA A 138 6.32 24.76 -4.01
CA ALA A 138 5.04 25.27 -4.48
C ALA A 138 4.90 26.80 -4.36
#